data_AF-A0A8S1J2I4-F1
#
_entry.id   AF-A0A8S1J2I4-F1
#
_cell.length_a   1.000
_cell.length_b   1.000
_cell.length_c   1.000
_cell.angle_alpha   90.00
_cell.angle_beta   90.00
_cell.angle_gamma   90.00
#
_symmetry.space_group_name_H-M   'P 1'
#
loop_
_entity.id
_entity.type
_entity.pdbx_description
1 polymer ?
#
loop_
_entity_poly.entity_id
_entity_poly.type
_entity_poly.pdbx_seq_one_letter_code
_entity_poly.pdbx_strand_id
1 'polypeptide(L)'
;MRPPATALAWALVALAWAGTALGQESDRTDNSFLEAIPIEGLNASRIDVLAAGEGVTGTLPFNLYDVFAFQAPEREEEGLGFPDILLSLDVLNDATGGNADIYCWPLLQENGNVVLPTREKFHWASNHSQGTDLVFISSNDSFYGEGVSNNFTREDGHTISVGFVCSVIGQSVVPSEYRLELELDYTKRSLVSREVSAMRSIFNKCCRDSGCPRWLAMSSEVVGWNASGEETEPVLDMCHLNLNGSVCNDDGRLLKLNLDLFELECAFPFDELKVMSQLQKVSLDYNRLTGDIGAIAGGLK
;
A
#
# COMPACT_ATOMS: atom_id res chain seq x y z
N MET A 1 5.12 -1.76 -73.03
CA MET A 1 6.17 -2.72 -73.45
C MET A 1 6.99 -3.09 -72.23
N ARG A 2 7.21 -4.39 -72.02
CA ARG A 2 8.02 -4.97 -70.93
C ARG A 2 9.53 -4.66 -71.12
N PRO A 3 10.37 -4.86 -70.07
CA PRO A 3 11.61 -4.12 -69.76
C PRO A 3 12.88 -4.90 -70.17
N PRO A 4 14.07 -4.53 -69.65
CA PRO A 4 15.02 -5.53 -69.21
C PRO A 4 15.22 -5.48 -67.69
N ALA A 5 15.02 -6.66 -67.10
CA ALA A 5 15.50 -7.07 -65.79
C ALA A 5 16.78 -7.90 -65.97
N THR A 6 17.69 -7.85 -64.99
CA THR A 6 18.63 -8.90 -64.52
C THR A 6 19.72 -8.21 -63.69
N ALA A 7 20.18 -8.63 -62.50
CA ALA A 7 19.97 -9.77 -61.61
C ALA A 7 20.56 -9.32 -60.23
N LEU A 8 19.96 -9.50 -59.04
CA LEU A 8 19.68 -10.70 -58.22
C LEU A 8 20.91 -11.52 -57.77
N ALA A 9 21.30 -11.33 -56.49
CA ALA A 9 21.84 -12.32 -55.54
C ALA A 9 21.70 -11.72 -54.11
N TRP A 10 20.65 -12.01 -53.33
CA TRP A 10 20.48 -13.09 -52.33
C TRP A 10 21.66 -13.29 -51.34
N ALA A 11 21.46 -12.91 -50.06
CA ALA A 11 21.40 -13.81 -48.90
C ALA A 11 21.28 -13.08 -47.52
N LEU A 12 20.22 -13.45 -46.78
CA LEU A 12 20.06 -13.68 -45.32
C LEU A 12 20.49 -12.60 -44.30
N VAL A 13 19.54 -11.92 -43.63
CA VAL A 13 18.87 -12.24 -42.33
C VAL A 13 19.82 -12.29 -41.13
N ALA A 14 19.73 -11.28 -40.24
CA ALA A 14 19.43 -11.44 -38.82
C ALA A 14 19.47 -10.09 -38.05
N LEU A 15 18.53 -9.95 -37.10
CA LEU A 15 18.63 -9.18 -35.86
C LEU A 15 18.76 -7.64 -35.93
N ALA A 16 17.63 -6.96 -35.75
CA ALA A 16 17.42 -6.09 -34.59
C ALA A 16 15.99 -5.51 -34.64
N TRP A 17 15.06 -6.19 -33.97
CA TRP A 17 13.91 -5.50 -33.39
C TRP A 17 14.46 -4.66 -32.23
N ALA A 18 14.82 -3.42 -32.52
CA ALA A 18 14.88 -2.39 -31.49
C ALA A 18 13.43 -1.96 -31.25
N GLY A 19 12.76 -2.66 -30.33
CA GLY A 19 11.57 -2.12 -29.72
C GLY A 19 11.93 -0.77 -29.13
N THR A 20 11.33 0.28 -29.66
CA THR A 20 11.23 1.57 -29.00
C THR A 20 10.47 1.34 -27.71
N ALA A 21 11.21 1.03 -26.64
CA ALA A 21 10.78 1.35 -25.30
C ALA A 21 10.56 2.86 -25.29
N LEU A 22 9.28 3.26 -25.22
CA LEU A 22 8.92 4.57 -24.74
C LEU A 22 9.52 4.65 -23.34
N GLY A 23 10.67 5.31 -23.22
CA GLY A 23 11.12 5.79 -21.93
C GLY A 23 10.04 6.74 -21.46
N GLN A 24 9.33 6.34 -20.40
CA GLN A 24 8.82 7.34 -19.47
C GLN A 24 10.04 8.14 -19.06
N GLU A 25 10.13 9.39 -19.53
CA GLU A 25 10.90 10.39 -18.80
C GLU A 25 10.37 10.32 -17.38
N SER A 26 11.19 9.79 -16.48
CA SER A 26 10.99 9.91 -15.05
C SER A 26 10.84 11.41 -14.80
N ASP A 27 9.59 11.82 -14.55
CA ASP A 27 9.24 13.11 -13.97
C ASP A 27 10.07 13.22 -12.70
N ARG A 28 11.23 13.85 -12.84
CA ARG A 28 12.08 14.20 -11.72
C ARG A 28 11.37 15.37 -11.05
N THR A 29 10.40 15.02 -10.20
CA THR A 29 9.68 15.94 -9.33
C THR A 29 10.69 16.91 -8.73
N ASP A 30 10.41 18.20 -8.81
CA ASP A 30 11.29 19.24 -8.31
C ASP A 30 11.48 19.06 -6.79
N ASN A 31 12.61 18.45 -6.40
CA ASN A 31 12.97 18.15 -5.01
C ASN A 31 13.21 19.41 -4.16
N SER A 32 13.07 20.61 -4.74
CA SER A 32 13.24 21.90 -4.09
C SER A 32 12.40 22.07 -2.82
N PHE A 33 11.28 21.34 -2.72
CA PHE A 33 10.44 21.30 -1.52
C PHE A 33 11.15 20.71 -0.30
N LEU A 34 11.93 19.63 -0.41
CA LEU A 34 12.59 19.02 0.77
C LEU A 34 13.91 19.70 1.13
N GLU A 35 14.63 20.25 0.16
CA GLU A 35 15.93 20.90 0.40
C GLU A 35 15.83 22.16 1.28
N ALA A 36 14.63 22.74 1.42
CA ALA A 36 14.39 23.97 2.16
C ALA A 36 13.84 23.79 3.58
N ILE A 37 13.57 22.55 4.03
CA ILE A 37 12.84 22.30 5.29
C ILE A 37 13.83 21.99 6.40
N PRO A 38 14.02 22.88 7.39
CA PRO A 38 14.78 22.55 8.58
C PRO A 38 14.01 21.50 9.38
N ILE A 39 14.47 20.24 9.32
CA ILE A 39 13.98 19.19 10.20
C ILE A 39 14.68 19.37 11.56
N GLU A 40 14.21 20.34 12.35
CA GLU A 40 14.76 20.58 13.69
C GLU A 40 14.37 19.49 14.68
N GLY A 41 15.34 19.01 15.46
CA GLY A 41 15.10 18.15 16.63
C GLY A 41 15.10 16.64 16.36
N LEU A 42 15.41 16.21 15.14
CA LEU A 42 15.33 14.80 14.74
C LEU A 42 16.67 14.33 14.15
N ASN A 43 17.30 13.34 14.80
CA ASN A 43 18.49 12.61 14.32
C ASN A 43 18.11 11.64 13.18
N ALA A 44 17.58 12.14 12.06
CA ALA A 44 17.41 11.34 10.86
C ALA A 44 18.78 10.96 10.30
N SER A 45 19.02 9.68 9.98
CA SER A 45 20.26 9.26 9.32
C SER A 45 20.28 9.63 7.83
N ARG A 46 19.10 9.74 7.22
CA ARG A 46 18.88 10.12 5.82
C ARG A 46 17.53 10.81 5.66
N ILE A 47 17.46 11.75 4.72
CA ILE A 47 16.22 12.32 4.20
C ILE A 47 16.30 12.17 2.68
N ASP A 48 15.28 11.61 2.05
CA ASP A 48 15.27 11.38 0.59
C ASP A 48 13.88 11.53 -0.04
N VAL A 49 13.86 11.68 -1.36
CA VAL A 49 12.63 11.62 -2.17
C VAL A 49 12.50 10.22 -2.76
N LEU A 50 11.35 9.59 -2.53
CA LEU A 50 11.07 8.27 -3.08
C LEU A 50 10.33 8.41 -4.41
N ALA A 51 10.91 7.88 -5.48
CA ALA A 51 10.28 7.82 -6.80
C ALA A 51 9.55 6.48 -6.96
N ALA A 52 8.38 6.52 -7.61
CA ALA A 52 7.60 5.31 -7.87
C ALA A 52 8.36 4.35 -8.80
N GLY A 53 8.34 3.06 -8.49
CA GLY A 53 9.04 2.01 -9.25
C GLY A 53 10.54 1.94 -8.98
N GLU A 54 11.11 2.85 -8.17
CA GLU A 54 12.50 2.78 -7.74
C GLU A 54 12.60 2.26 -6.31
N GLY A 55 13.40 1.20 -6.13
CA GLY A 55 13.70 0.66 -4.81
C GLY A 55 14.90 1.37 -4.19
N VAL A 56 14.76 1.82 -2.95
CA VAL A 56 15.84 2.43 -2.18
C VAL A 56 16.31 1.48 -1.10
N THR A 57 17.62 1.27 -1.01
CA THR A 57 18.22 0.47 0.07
C THR A 57 18.86 1.34 1.15
N GLY A 58 18.89 0.84 2.37
CA GLY A 58 19.57 1.49 3.48
C GLY A 58 19.96 0.53 4.60
N THR A 59 20.60 1.08 5.64
CA THR A 59 20.96 0.34 6.86
C THR A 59 20.68 1.21 8.07
N LEU A 60 19.86 0.71 9.00
CA LEU A 60 19.40 1.45 10.17
C LEU A 60 19.81 0.77 11.48
N PRO A 61 20.64 1.40 12.30
CA PRO A 61 20.83 1.00 13.69
C PRO A 61 19.52 1.08 14.51
N PHE A 62 19.52 0.44 15.67
CA PHE A 62 18.40 0.48 16.61
C PHE A 62 17.94 1.91 16.90
N ASN A 63 16.63 2.16 16.73
CA ASN A 63 15.97 3.43 17.03
C ASN A 63 16.45 4.64 16.21
N LEU A 64 17.26 4.43 15.17
CA LEU A 64 17.48 5.44 14.13
C LEU A 64 16.44 5.28 13.02
N TYR A 65 16.26 6.34 12.25
CA TYR A 65 15.29 6.36 11.17
C TYR A 65 15.79 7.13 9.97
N ASP A 66 15.35 6.67 8.82
CA ASP A 66 15.46 7.36 7.54
C ASP A 66 14.08 7.91 7.19
N VAL A 67 14.06 9.11 6.62
CA VAL A 67 12.83 9.82 6.23
C VAL A 67 12.74 9.84 4.70
N PHE A 68 11.57 9.47 4.20
CA PHE A 68 11.25 9.47 2.79
C PHE A 68 10.01 10.32 2.56
N ALA A 69 10.05 11.21 1.58
CA ALA A 69 8.85 11.91 1.13
C ALA A 69 8.64 11.68 -0.36
N PHE A 70 7.38 11.75 -0.78
CA PHE A 70 6.99 11.55 -2.17
C PHE A 70 5.68 12.28 -2.44
N GLN A 71 5.35 12.41 -3.72
CA GLN A 71 4.11 13.01 -4.19
C GLN A 71 3.37 12.02 -5.07
N ALA A 72 2.05 11.98 -4.91
CA ALA A 72 1.12 11.24 -5.76
C ALA A 72 0.33 12.27 -6.60
N PRO A 73 0.67 12.47 -7.88
CA PRO A 73 -0.04 13.41 -8.73
C PRO A 73 -1.46 12.91 -9.06
N GLU A 74 -2.38 13.85 -9.25
CA GLU A 74 -3.67 13.56 -9.88
C GLU A 74 -3.50 13.44 -11.40
N ARG A 75 -4.17 12.48 -12.03
CA ARG A 75 -4.11 12.26 -13.48
C ARG A 75 -5.46 12.51 -14.16
N GLU A 76 -6.11 13.62 -13.80
CA GLU A 76 -7.47 13.96 -14.28
C GLU A 76 -7.55 14.06 -15.81
N GLU A 77 -6.50 14.58 -16.45
CA GLU A 77 -6.43 14.70 -17.92
C GLU A 77 -6.50 13.34 -18.65
N GLU A 78 -6.09 12.27 -17.97
CA GLU A 78 -6.19 10.89 -18.47
C GLU A 78 -7.51 10.21 -18.07
N GLY A 79 -8.42 10.95 -17.42
CA GLY A 79 -9.64 10.40 -16.83
C GLY A 79 -9.40 9.57 -15.58
N LEU A 80 -8.22 9.68 -14.97
CA LEU A 80 -7.82 8.99 -13.75
C LEU A 80 -7.85 9.98 -12.56
N GLY A 81 -8.13 9.48 -11.36
CA GLY A 81 -8.08 10.31 -10.14
C GLY A 81 -6.70 10.30 -9.49
N PHE A 82 -6.68 10.46 -8.17
CA PHE A 82 -5.52 10.10 -7.36
C PHE A 82 -5.30 8.57 -7.34
N PRO A 83 -4.03 8.13 -7.24
CA PRO A 83 -3.71 6.71 -7.11
C PRO A 83 -3.94 6.21 -5.68
N ASP A 84 -4.09 4.91 -5.52
CA ASP A 84 -3.76 4.24 -4.26
C ASP A 84 -2.23 4.06 -4.19
N ILE A 85 -1.68 4.04 -2.97
CA ILE A 85 -0.24 3.95 -2.73
C ILE A 85 0.07 2.65 -1.99
N LEU A 86 1.11 1.94 -2.46
CA LEU A 86 1.69 0.81 -1.76
C LEU A 86 3.17 1.07 -1.49
N LEU A 87 3.55 0.99 -0.22
CA LEU A 87 4.95 0.96 0.20
C LEU A 87 5.28 -0.46 0.67
N SER A 88 6.37 -1.00 0.14
CA SER A 88 6.88 -2.33 0.47
C SER A 88 8.25 -2.19 1.11
N LEU A 89 8.41 -2.70 2.34
CA LEU A 89 9.66 -2.76 3.08
C LEU A 89 10.11 -4.21 3.24
N ASP A 90 11.21 -4.53 2.59
CA ASP A 90 11.91 -5.79 2.79
C ASP A 90 13.08 -5.57 3.75
N VAL A 91 13.10 -6.31 4.86
CA VAL A 91 14.28 -6.38 5.74
C VAL A 91 15.18 -7.49 5.24
N LEU A 92 16.28 -7.11 4.58
CA LEU A 92 17.17 -7.99 3.83
C LEU A 92 17.97 -8.95 4.72
N ASN A 93 18.12 -8.60 6.00
CA ASN A 93 18.87 -9.36 6.99
C ASN A 93 18.00 -9.87 8.16
N ASP A 94 16.70 -10.05 7.91
CA ASP A 94 15.70 -10.56 8.87
C ASP A 94 16.12 -11.89 9.53
N ALA A 95 16.69 -12.81 8.76
CA ALA A 95 17.19 -14.11 9.22
C ALA A 95 18.33 -14.00 10.25
N THR A 96 19.00 -12.84 10.30
CA THR A 96 20.05 -12.55 11.28
C THR A 96 19.59 -11.65 12.43
N GLY A 97 18.28 -11.39 12.51
CA GLY A 97 17.65 -10.60 13.56
C GLY A 97 17.54 -9.11 13.26
N GLY A 98 17.78 -8.68 12.02
CA GLY A 98 17.44 -7.33 11.56
C GLY A 98 15.93 -7.12 11.55
N ASN A 99 15.48 -5.90 11.83
CA ASN A 99 14.06 -5.58 11.92
C ASN A 99 13.79 -4.07 11.76
N ALA A 100 12.80 -3.68 10.97
CA ALA A 100 12.43 -2.28 10.77
C ALA A 100 10.94 -2.15 10.48
N ASP A 101 10.37 -0.99 10.79
CA ASP A 101 8.96 -0.64 10.51
C ASP A 101 8.87 0.65 9.69
N ILE A 102 7.77 0.80 8.95
CA ILE A 102 7.42 2.04 8.25
C ILE A 102 6.26 2.71 8.98
N TYR A 103 6.35 4.03 9.12
CA TYR A 103 5.26 4.89 9.60
C TYR A 103 5.07 6.03 8.62
N CYS A 104 3.84 6.35 8.24
CA CYS A 104 3.53 7.37 7.26
C CYS A 104 2.48 8.36 7.78
N TRP A 105 2.58 9.59 7.29
CA TRP A 105 1.67 10.71 7.55
C TRP A 105 1.50 11.51 6.24
N PRO A 106 0.37 12.21 6.04
CA PRO A 106 0.29 13.25 5.02
C PRO A 106 1.42 14.26 5.18
N LEU A 107 1.87 14.87 4.10
CA LEU A 107 2.90 15.90 4.19
C LEU A 107 2.29 17.20 4.72
N LEU A 108 2.37 17.39 6.03
CA LEU A 108 1.86 18.58 6.72
C LEU A 108 3.00 19.44 7.27
N GLN A 109 2.79 20.75 7.27
CA GLN A 109 3.67 21.70 7.93
C GLN A 109 2.97 22.31 9.15
N GLU A 110 3.58 22.17 10.32
CA GLU A 110 3.16 22.82 11.56
C GLU A 110 4.22 23.86 11.95
N ASN A 111 3.84 25.14 12.04
CA ASN A 111 4.76 26.25 12.37
C ASN A 111 6.01 26.33 11.46
N GLY A 112 5.87 25.94 10.19
CA GLY A 112 6.97 25.96 9.21
C GLY A 112 7.85 24.71 9.21
N ASN A 113 7.57 23.73 10.08
CA ASN A 113 8.31 22.47 10.15
C ASN A 113 7.45 21.31 9.64
N VAL A 114 8.05 20.37 8.92
CA VAL A 114 7.36 19.15 8.51
C VAL A 114 7.11 18.27 9.74
N VAL A 115 5.87 17.78 9.84
CA VAL A 115 5.48 16.79 10.84
C VAL A 115 6.00 15.44 10.39
N LEU A 116 7.00 14.90 11.09
CA LEU A 116 7.53 13.57 10.79
C LEU A 116 6.72 12.48 11.49
N PRO A 117 6.41 11.38 10.79
CA PRO A 117 5.74 10.25 11.42
C PRO A 117 6.70 9.53 12.37
N THR A 118 6.17 9.16 13.53
CA THR A 118 6.86 8.37 14.56
C THR A 118 6.01 7.18 14.96
N ARG A 119 6.52 6.34 15.86
CA ARG A 119 5.75 5.23 16.45
C ARG A 119 4.52 5.68 17.21
N GLU A 120 4.52 6.89 17.75
CA GLU A 120 3.38 7.45 18.49
C GLU A 120 2.50 8.36 17.62
N LYS A 121 2.99 8.80 16.46
CA LYS A 121 2.31 9.73 15.55
C LYS A 121 2.41 9.22 14.11
N PHE A 122 1.46 8.36 13.71
CA PHE A 122 1.28 7.89 12.33
C PHE A 122 -0.22 7.79 11.98
N HIS A 123 -0.57 7.90 10.70
CA HIS A 123 -1.88 7.49 10.18
C HIS A 123 -1.83 6.08 9.62
N TRP A 124 -0.75 5.78 8.90
CA TRP A 124 -0.51 4.47 8.30
C TRP A 124 0.81 3.91 8.79
N ALA A 125 0.86 2.61 9.05
CA ALA A 125 2.07 1.95 9.50
C ALA A 125 2.12 0.50 9.00
N SER A 126 3.34 -0.05 8.93
CA SER A 126 3.51 -1.48 8.73
C SER A 126 3.06 -2.22 9.99
N ASN A 127 2.50 -3.41 9.80
CA ASN A 127 2.25 -4.31 10.93
C ASN A 127 3.47 -5.20 11.07
N HIS A 128 4.28 -4.90 12.08
CA HIS A 128 5.51 -5.59 12.45
C HIS A 128 5.37 -7.12 12.33
N SER A 129 5.87 -7.71 11.24
CA SER A 129 5.77 -9.16 11.04
C SER A 129 6.83 -9.69 10.08
N GLN A 130 7.13 -10.98 10.18
CA GLN A 130 8.12 -11.65 9.32
C GLN A 130 7.77 -11.48 7.82
N GLY A 131 8.79 -11.28 6.99
CA GLY A 131 8.65 -11.04 5.56
C GLY A 131 8.45 -9.57 5.19
N THR A 132 7.98 -9.31 3.97
CA THR A 132 7.75 -7.96 3.45
C THR A 132 6.68 -7.22 4.23
N ASP A 133 7.04 -6.07 4.78
CA ASP A 133 6.12 -5.17 5.47
C ASP A 133 5.45 -4.22 4.47
N LEU A 134 4.13 -4.15 4.54
CA LEU A 134 3.32 -3.39 3.58
C LEU A 134 2.58 -2.26 4.29
N VAL A 135 2.66 -1.06 3.71
CA VAL A 135 1.80 0.08 4.03
C VAL A 135 0.99 0.42 2.81
N PHE A 136 -0.34 0.32 2.93
CA PHE A 136 -1.27 0.69 1.87
C PHE A 136 -2.02 1.95 2.29
N ILE A 137 -2.05 2.93 1.40
CA ILE A 137 -2.73 4.21 1.60
C ILE A 137 -3.73 4.38 0.47
N SER A 138 -5.01 4.10 0.74
CA SER A 138 -6.04 4.24 -0.29
C SER A 138 -6.38 5.71 -0.52
N SER A 139 -6.59 6.08 -1.78
CA SER A 139 -7.19 7.34 -2.23
C SER A 139 -8.55 7.65 -1.60
N ASN A 140 -9.23 6.64 -1.05
CA ASN A 140 -10.49 6.80 -0.31
C ASN A 140 -10.29 7.00 1.22
N ASP A 141 -9.05 7.06 1.74
CA ASP A 141 -8.81 7.42 3.15
C ASP A 141 -9.32 8.84 3.45
N SER A 142 -9.91 9.02 4.63
CA SER A 142 -10.21 10.35 5.16
C SER A 142 -8.98 11.24 5.30
N PHE A 143 -7.81 10.65 5.59
CA PHE A 143 -6.54 11.36 5.77
C PHE A 143 -5.77 11.56 4.47
N TYR A 144 -6.15 10.91 3.35
CA TYR A 144 -5.43 11.00 2.07
C TYR A 144 -5.36 12.44 1.60
N GLY A 145 -6.49 13.15 1.63
CA GLY A 145 -6.61 14.51 1.13
C GLY A 145 -5.92 15.59 1.98
N GLU A 146 -5.37 15.26 3.16
CA GLU A 146 -4.78 16.28 4.04
C GLU A 146 -3.46 16.83 3.51
N GLY A 147 -2.73 16.05 2.69
CA GLY A 147 -1.47 16.46 2.06
C GLY A 147 -1.63 17.09 0.69
N VAL A 148 -2.86 17.45 0.27
CA VAL A 148 -3.12 18.02 -1.07
C VAL A 148 -2.40 19.36 -1.22
N SER A 149 -1.66 19.48 -2.31
CA SER A 149 -0.99 20.69 -2.75
C SER A 149 -1.34 21.01 -4.20
N ASN A 150 -1.62 22.29 -4.45
CA ASN A 150 -1.92 22.79 -5.78
C ASN A 150 -0.72 23.59 -6.28
N ASN A 151 0.04 23.01 -7.21
CA ASN A 151 1.18 23.67 -7.81
C ASN A 151 0.80 24.21 -9.19
N PHE A 152 1.32 25.39 -9.51
CA PHE A 152 1.18 25.98 -10.83
C PHE A 152 2.57 26.17 -11.42
N THR A 153 2.88 25.42 -12.46
CA THR A 153 4.07 25.68 -13.29
C THR A 153 3.61 26.33 -14.59
N ARG A 154 4.42 27.27 -15.09
CA ARG A 154 4.10 27.98 -16.33
C ARG A 154 4.20 27.07 -17.56
N GLU A 155 4.87 25.93 -17.43
CA GLU A 155 5.09 24.92 -18.46
C GLU A 155 4.04 23.80 -18.43
N ASP A 156 3.65 23.30 -17.25
CA ASP A 156 2.76 22.12 -17.11
C ASP A 156 1.33 22.48 -16.69
N GLY A 157 1.07 23.77 -16.40
CA GLY A 157 -0.24 24.22 -15.96
C GLY A 157 -0.49 23.94 -14.47
N HIS A 158 -1.73 23.59 -14.13
CA HIS A 158 -2.11 23.26 -12.75
C HIS A 158 -1.86 21.78 -12.50
N THR A 159 -0.92 21.46 -11.62
CA THR A 159 -0.70 20.10 -11.14
C THR A 159 -1.22 20.00 -9.72
N ILE A 160 -2.22 19.14 -9.53
CA ILE A 160 -2.72 18.78 -8.20
C ILE A 160 -1.99 17.51 -7.78
N SER A 161 -1.42 17.51 -6.58
CA SER A 161 -0.73 16.33 -6.04
C SER A 161 -0.96 16.21 -4.54
N VAL A 162 -0.86 15.00 -4.01
CA VAL A 162 -0.85 14.77 -2.57
C VAL A 162 0.54 14.39 -2.13
N GLY A 163 1.07 15.12 -1.17
CA GLY A 163 2.36 14.84 -0.55
C GLY A 163 2.24 13.90 0.64
N PHE A 164 3.22 13.02 0.78
CA PHE A 164 3.34 12.11 1.91
C PHE A 164 4.76 12.15 2.48
N VAL A 165 4.86 11.85 3.77
CA VAL A 165 6.13 11.62 4.44
C VAL A 165 6.06 10.33 5.24
N CYS A 166 7.11 9.52 5.14
CA CYS A 166 7.25 8.25 5.81
C CYS A 166 8.61 8.16 6.52
N SER A 167 8.64 7.48 7.65
CA SER A 167 9.84 7.16 8.41
C SER A 167 10.01 5.66 8.43
N VAL A 168 11.19 5.16 8.04
CA VAL A 168 11.61 3.79 8.29
C VAL A 168 12.42 3.78 9.57
N ILE A 169 12.02 3.00 10.58
CA ILE A 169 12.64 3.00 11.91
C ILE A 169 13.25 1.63 12.20
N GLY A 170 14.53 1.60 12.59
CA GLY A 170 15.21 0.38 13.06
C GLY A 170 14.64 -0.12 14.39
N GLN A 171 14.25 -1.39 14.44
CA GLN A 171 13.58 -2.04 15.57
C GLN A 171 14.44 -3.08 16.28
N SER A 172 15.59 -3.43 15.71
CA SER A 172 16.50 -4.46 16.25
C SER A 172 17.82 -3.87 16.73
N VAL A 173 18.44 -4.57 17.68
CA VAL A 173 19.81 -4.27 18.14
C VAL A 173 20.84 -4.52 17.04
N VAL A 174 20.61 -5.54 16.21
CA VAL A 174 21.35 -5.75 14.96
C VAL A 174 20.90 -4.68 13.96
N PRO A 175 21.81 -3.95 13.29
CA PRO A 175 21.41 -2.99 12.27
C PRO A 175 20.54 -3.64 11.18
N SER A 176 19.47 -2.97 10.80
CA SER A 176 18.50 -3.47 9.83
C SER A 176 18.88 -3.02 8.44
N GLU A 177 19.25 -3.98 7.59
CA GLU A 177 19.44 -3.75 6.17
C GLU A 177 18.08 -3.85 5.49
N TYR A 178 17.69 -2.85 4.70
CA TYR A 178 16.36 -2.81 4.14
C TYR A 178 16.35 -2.36 2.68
N ARG A 179 15.26 -2.71 1.99
CA ARG A 179 14.84 -2.17 0.69
C ARG A 179 13.42 -1.64 0.84
N LEU A 180 13.21 -0.38 0.49
CA LEU A 180 11.91 0.29 0.46
C LEU A 180 11.53 0.55 -1.00
N GLU A 181 10.31 0.21 -1.38
CA GLU A 181 9.77 0.45 -2.73
C GLU A 181 8.44 1.19 -2.63
N LEU A 182 8.21 2.11 -3.58
CA LEU A 182 6.96 2.83 -3.75
C LEU A 182 6.28 2.42 -5.05
N GLU A 183 5.02 2.07 -4.95
CA GLU A 183 4.14 1.84 -6.09
C GLU A 183 2.94 2.78 -6.02
N LEU A 184 2.59 3.37 -7.17
CA LEU A 184 1.40 4.20 -7.35
C LEU A 184 0.46 3.47 -8.30
N ASP A 185 -0.76 3.20 -7.87
CA ASP A 185 -1.75 2.54 -8.70
C ASP A 185 -3.02 3.39 -8.91
N TYR A 186 -3.27 3.75 -10.16
CA TYR A 186 -4.44 4.50 -10.58
C TYR A 186 -5.64 3.61 -10.90
N THR A 187 -5.46 2.29 -10.90
CA THR A 187 -6.55 1.33 -11.00
C THR A 187 -7.20 1.19 -9.63
N LYS A 188 -8.48 1.57 -9.51
CA LYS A 188 -9.23 1.33 -8.29
C LYS A 188 -9.45 -0.17 -8.13
N ARG A 189 -8.76 -0.80 -7.18
CA ARG A 189 -8.69 -2.25 -7.01
C ARG A 189 -9.84 -2.77 -6.15
N SER A 190 -10.74 -3.55 -6.73
CA SER A 190 -11.73 -4.26 -5.93
C SER A 190 -11.35 -5.70 -5.68
N LEU A 191 -11.70 -6.18 -4.49
CA LEU A 191 -11.55 -7.57 -4.12
C LEU A 191 -12.25 -8.47 -5.14
N VAL A 192 -11.52 -9.47 -5.60
CA VAL A 192 -12.00 -10.47 -6.55
C VAL A 192 -13.23 -11.23 -6.03
N SER A 193 -14.17 -11.57 -6.91
CA SER A 193 -15.49 -12.12 -6.51
C SER A 193 -15.42 -13.37 -5.62
N ARG A 194 -14.40 -14.22 -5.82
CA ARG A 194 -14.20 -15.42 -5.01
C ARG A 194 -13.79 -15.08 -3.57
N GLU A 195 -12.91 -14.11 -3.39
CA GLU A 195 -12.48 -13.65 -2.06
C GLU A 195 -13.57 -12.82 -1.38
N VAL A 196 -14.33 -12.02 -2.14
CA VAL A 196 -15.57 -11.37 -1.64
C VAL A 196 -16.55 -12.41 -1.08
N SER A 197 -16.73 -13.53 -1.79
CA SER A 197 -17.59 -14.61 -1.31
C SER A 197 -17.05 -15.26 -0.04
N ALA A 198 -15.73 -15.42 0.06
CA ALA A 198 -15.08 -15.91 1.29
C ALA A 198 -15.28 -14.92 2.45
N MET A 199 -15.06 -13.63 2.24
CA MET A 199 -15.32 -12.57 3.23
C MET A 199 -16.78 -12.56 3.69
N ARG A 200 -17.73 -12.73 2.76
CA ARG A 200 -19.15 -12.88 3.09
C ARG A 200 -19.40 -14.09 3.98
N SER A 201 -18.74 -15.21 3.70
CA SER A 201 -18.86 -16.42 4.52
C SER A 201 -18.28 -16.19 5.93
N ILE A 202 -17.12 -15.54 6.05
CA ILE A 202 -16.55 -15.13 7.35
C ILE A 202 -17.55 -14.28 8.11
N PHE A 203 -18.07 -13.22 7.47
CA PHE A 203 -19.05 -12.33 8.07
C PHE A 203 -20.27 -13.12 8.58
N ASN A 204 -20.89 -13.91 7.72
CA ASN A 204 -22.07 -14.70 8.06
C ASN A 204 -21.84 -15.74 9.17
N LYS A 205 -20.60 -16.21 9.34
CA LYS A 205 -20.22 -17.16 10.42
C LYS A 205 -19.93 -16.44 11.73
N CYS A 206 -19.29 -15.28 11.68
CA CYS A 206 -18.68 -14.62 12.83
C CYS A 206 -19.44 -13.42 13.38
N CYS A 207 -20.38 -12.89 12.60
CA CYS A 207 -21.10 -11.66 12.89
C CYS A 207 -22.57 -11.90 13.22
N ARG A 208 -22.89 -13.06 13.80
CA ARG A 208 -24.25 -13.39 14.24
C ARG A 208 -24.53 -12.81 15.61
N ASP A 209 -25.79 -12.47 15.87
CA ASP A 209 -26.32 -11.94 17.12
C ASP A 209 -25.63 -10.64 17.58
N SER A 210 -24.49 -10.74 18.26
CA SER A 210 -23.71 -9.61 18.79
C SER A 210 -22.29 -9.51 18.23
N GLY A 211 -21.88 -10.40 17.32
CA GLY A 211 -20.56 -10.36 16.71
C GLY A 211 -20.39 -9.21 15.71
N CYS A 212 -19.16 -8.74 15.54
CA CYS A 212 -18.80 -7.76 14.50
C CYS A 212 -19.39 -6.33 14.58
N PRO A 213 -19.55 -5.71 15.77
CA PRO A 213 -20.07 -4.34 15.87
C PRO A 213 -19.26 -3.34 15.05
N ARG A 214 -17.93 -3.49 15.02
CA ARG A 214 -17.04 -2.62 14.23
C ARG A 214 -17.23 -2.80 12.72
N TRP A 215 -17.36 -4.03 12.23
CA TRP A 215 -17.60 -4.30 10.80
C TRP A 215 -18.92 -3.66 10.34
N LEU A 216 -19.97 -3.83 11.15
CA LEU A 216 -21.30 -3.28 10.89
C LEU A 216 -21.28 -1.74 10.89
N ALA A 217 -20.60 -1.13 11.88
CA ALA A 217 -20.44 0.32 11.95
C ALA A 217 -19.69 0.88 10.73
N MET A 218 -18.61 0.23 10.30
CA MET A 218 -17.89 0.63 9.09
C MET A 218 -18.78 0.55 7.85
N SER A 219 -19.68 -0.43 7.80
CA SER A 219 -20.56 -0.60 6.65
C SER A 219 -21.58 0.53 6.52
N SER A 220 -22.06 1.07 7.65
CA SER A 220 -22.94 2.24 7.63
C SER A 220 -22.20 3.55 7.32
N GLU A 221 -20.93 3.67 7.70
CA GLU A 221 -20.07 4.82 7.37
C GLU A 221 -19.71 4.88 5.87
N VAL A 222 -19.42 3.74 5.25
CA VAL A 222 -18.96 3.67 3.85
C VAL A 222 -20.10 3.62 2.85
N VAL A 223 -21.17 2.84 3.12
CA VAL A 223 -22.29 2.65 2.17
C VAL A 223 -23.40 3.69 2.40
N GLY A 224 -23.36 4.40 3.53
CA GLY A 224 -24.46 5.23 4.02
C GLY A 224 -25.62 4.36 4.52
N TRP A 225 -26.47 4.93 5.37
CA TRP A 225 -27.74 4.31 5.75
C TRP A 225 -28.61 4.21 4.49
N ASN A 226 -29.14 3.03 4.16
CA ASN A 226 -30.19 2.98 3.16
C ASN A 226 -31.38 3.85 3.63
N ALA A 227 -32.05 4.54 2.69
CA ALA A 227 -33.14 5.45 3.02
C ALA A 227 -34.35 4.75 3.69
N SER A 228 -34.36 3.42 3.73
CA SER A 228 -35.35 2.56 4.39
C SER A 228 -35.05 2.25 5.86
N GLY A 229 -33.85 2.55 6.37
CA GLY A 229 -33.46 2.18 7.75
C GLY A 229 -33.30 0.66 7.96
N GLU A 230 -33.13 -0.10 6.88
CA GLU A 230 -32.84 -1.53 6.88
C GLU A 230 -31.33 -1.77 7.08
N GLU A 231 -30.95 -2.97 7.55
CA GLU A 231 -29.56 -3.37 7.70
C GLU A 231 -28.75 -3.06 6.42
N THR A 232 -27.66 -2.31 6.56
CA THR A 232 -26.72 -2.08 5.47
C THR A 232 -25.98 -3.38 5.19
N GLU A 233 -25.96 -3.80 3.92
CA GLU A 233 -25.09 -4.90 3.48
C GLU A 233 -23.66 -4.63 3.95
N PRO A 234 -22.96 -5.65 4.50
CA PRO A 234 -21.62 -5.43 5.00
C PRO A 234 -20.69 -5.03 3.85
N VAL A 235 -19.74 -4.13 4.13
CA VAL A 235 -18.66 -3.88 3.18
C VAL A 235 -17.74 -5.08 3.20
N LEU A 236 -17.63 -5.74 2.05
CA LEU A 236 -16.81 -6.94 1.88
C LEU A 236 -15.56 -6.71 1.04
N ASP A 237 -15.47 -5.54 0.40
CA ASP A 237 -14.30 -5.15 -0.38
C ASP A 237 -13.18 -4.69 0.56
N MET A 238 -12.38 -5.66 1.00
CA MET A 238 -11.28 -5.42 1.93
C MET A 238 -10.11 -4.64 1.32
N CYS A 239 -10.08 -4.48 -0.01
CA CYS A 239 -9.03 -3.68 -0.66
C CYS A 239 -9.19 -2.18 -0.39
N HIS A 240 -10.44 -1.72 -0.23
CA HIS A 240 -10.74 -0.30 -0.01
C HIS A 240 -11.14 0.02 1.45
N LEU A 241 -11.27 -1.01 2.30
CA LEU A 241 -11.57 -0.82 3.72
C LEU A 241 -10.32 -0.36 4.46
N ASN A 242 -10.14 0.95 4.46
CA ASN A 242 -8.93 1.59 4.91
C ASN A 242 -8.64 1.44 6.42
N LEU A 243 -9.68 1.25 7.22
CA LEU A 243 -9.58 1.36 8.67
C LEU A 243 -8.73 0.28 9.37
N ASN A 244 -8.23 -0.73 8.65
CA ASN A 244 -7.45 -1.80 9.27
C ASN A 244 -6.17 -2.18 8.49
N GLY A 245 -5.84 -1.53 7.37
CA GLY A 245 -4.57 -1.81 6.67
C GLY A 245 -4.48 -3.21 6.06
N SER A 246 -5.61 -3.72 5.55
CA SER A 246 -5.62 -4.81 4.56
C SER A 246 -5.01 -4.32 3.24
N VAL A 247 -4.39 -5.22 2.48
CA VAL A 247 -3.65 -4.89 1.25
C VAL A 247 -3.99 -5.90 0.17
N CYS A 248 -4.26 -5.40 -1.03
CA CYS A 248 -4.48 -6.20 -2.22
C CYS A 248 -3.40 -5.92 -3.28
N ASN A 249 -3.06 -6.93 -4.07
CA ASN A 249 -2.23 -6.76 -5.26
C ASN A 249 -3.03 -6.13 -6.41
N ASP A 250 -2.37 -5.85 -7.52
CA ASP A 250 -2.92 -5.22 -8.74
C ASP A 250 -4.11 -6.00 -9.34
N ASP A 251 -4.15 -7.32 -9.14
CA ASP A 251 -5.26 -8.18 -9.59
C ASP A 251 -6.46 -8.18 -8.62
N GLY A 252 -6.42 -7.39 -7.55
CA GLY A 252 -7.45 -7.35 -6.50
C GLY A 252 -7.48 -8.61 -5.62
N ARG A 253 -6.35 -9.32 -5.47
CA ARG A 253 -6.19 -10.45 -4.54
C ARG A 253 -5.62 -9.96 -3.22
N LEU A 254 -6.13 -10.44 -2.09
CA LEU A 254 -5.59 -10.11 -0.77
C LEU A 254 -4.16 -10.65 -0.58
N LEU A 255 -3.24 -9.75 -0.25
CA LEU A 255 -1.90 -10.05 0.24
C LEU A 255 -1.85 -10.00 1.78
N LYS A 256 -2.55 -9.03 2.37
CA LYS A 256 -2.70 -8.87 3.82
C LYS A 256 -4.17 -8.68 4.15
N LEU A 257 -4.66 -9.46 5.10
CA LEU A 257 -5.99 -9.29 5.66
C LEU A 257 -5.86 -8.91 7.13
N ASN A 258 -6.39 -7.74 7.49
CA ASN A 258 -6.50 -7.31 8.86
C ASN A 258 -7.96 -7.25 9.29
N LEU A 259 -8.33 -8.09 10.25
CA LEU A 259 -9.63 -8.06 10.94
C LEU A 259 -9.45 -7.90 12.45
N ASP A 260 -8.41 -7.18 12.89
CA ASP A 260 -8.16 -6.87 14.29
C ASP A 260 -9.28 -6.01 14.86
N LEU A 261 -9.68 -6.29 16.11
CA LEU A 261 -10.73 -5.54 16.83
C LEU A 261 -12.10 -5.58 16.15
N PHE A 262 -12.33 -6.54 15.25
CA PHE A 262 -13.66 -6.77 14.70
C PHE A 262 -14.57 -7.50 15.68
N GLU A 263 -14.05 -8.05 16.78
CA GLU A 263 -14.83 -8.86 17.72
C GLU A 263 -15.58 -10.01 17.00
N LEU A 264 -14.89 -10.69 16.07
CA LEU A 264 -15.39 -11.89 15.40
C LEU A 264 -15.69 -12.97 16.44
N GLU A 265 -16.89 -13.56 16.41
CA GLU A 265 -17.32 -14.60 17.36
C GLU A 265 -17.73 -15.88 16.61
N CYS A 266 -16.76 -16.75 16.34
CA CYS A 266 -16.95 -17.97 15.55
C CYS A 266 -15.80 -18.97 15.76
N ALA A 267 -15.89 -20.13 15.10
CA ALA A 267 -14.71 -20.96 14.86
C ALA A 267 -13.76 -20.27 13.86
N PHE A 268 -12.47 -20.48 14.01
CA PHE A 268 -11.44 -19.93 13.13
C PHE A 268 -11.79 -20.23 11.65
N PRO A 269 -11.88 -19.21 10.76
CA PRO A 269 -12.43 -19.36 9.42
C PRO A 269 -11.41 -19.92 8.42
N PHE A 270 -10.88 -21.10 8.72
CA PHE A 270 -9.78 -21.71 7.97
C PHE A 270 -10.12 -21.93 6.49
N ASP A 271 -11.30 -22.49 6.21
CA ASP A 271 -11.72 -22.82 4.84
C ASP A 271 -11.89 -21.57 3.98
N GLU A 272 -12.39 -20.49 4.56
CA GLU A 272 -12.50 -19.19 3.89
C GLU A 272 -11.13 -18.58 3.59
N LEU A 273 -10.22 -18.56 4.57
CA LEU A 273 -8.88 -18.00 4.38
C LEU A 273 -8.09 -18.76 3.31
N LYS A 274 -8.29 -20.08 3.19
CA LYS A 274 -7.66 -20.90 2.14
C LYS A 274 -8.06 -20.50 0.72
N VAL A 275 -9.20 -19.82 0.54
CA VAL A 275 -9.63 -19.29 -0.76
C VAL A 275 -8.70 -18.17 -1.24
N MET A 276 -8.11 -17.41 -0.32
CA MET A 276 -7.23 -16.27 -0.57
C MET A 276 -5.80 -16.77 -0.80
N SER A 277 -5.56 -17.41 -1.94
CA SER A 277 -4.30 -18.12 -2.21
C SER A 277 -3.03 -17.26 -2.26
N GLN A 278 -3.18 -15.93 -2.34
CA GLN A 278 -2.08 -14.97 -2.35
C GLN A 278 -1.86 -14.33 -0.97
N LEU A 279 -2.66 -14.72 0.04
CA LEU A 279 -2.62 -14.14 1.36
C LEU A 279 -1.32 -14.53 2.07
N GLN A 280 -0.52 -13.53 2.38
CA GLN A 280 0.77 -13.66 3.05
C GLN A 280 0.65 -13.39 4.55
N LYS A 281 -0.22 -12.44 4.93
CA LYS A 281 -0.38 -11.98 6.31
C LYS A 281 -1.86 -11.93 6.71
N VAL A 282 -2.15 -12.41 7.92
CA VAL A 282 -3.48 -12.37 8.55
C VAL A 282 -3.34 -11.83 9.96
N SER A 283 -4.08 -10.76 10.25
CA SER A 283 -4.20 -10.17 11.59
C SER A 283 -5.63 -10.39 12.10
N LEU A 284 -5.75 -11.04 13.26
CA LEU A 284 -7.03 -11.41 13.88
C LEU A 284 -7.03 -11.10 15.39
N ASP A 285 -6.23 -10.13 15.82
CA ASP A 285 -6.10 -9.74 17.21
C ASP A 285 -7.43 -9.19 17.76
N TYR A 286 -7.64 -9.38 19.07
CA TYR A 286 -8.86 -8.95 19.76
C TYR A 286 -10.17 -9.51 19.18
N ASN A 287 -10.12 -10.71 18.62
CA ASN A 287 -11.30 -11.48 18.23
C ASN A 287 -11.58 -12.63 19.21
N ARG A 288 -12.80 -13.15 19.20
CA ARG A 288 -13.26 -14.28 20.04
C ARG A 288 -13.32 -15.57 19.22
N LEU A 289 -12.23 -15.84 18.50
CA LEU A 289 -12.13 -17.03 17.65
C LEU A 289 -11.92 -18.29 18.50
N THR A 290 -12.58 -19.37 18.13
CA THR A 290 -12.48 -20.69 18.76
C THR A 290 -11.92 -21.73 17.77
N GLY A 291 -11.42 -22.86 18.25
CA GLY A 291 -10.94 -23.95 17.40
C GLY A 291 -9.68 -24.62 17.92
N ASP A 292 -9.28 -25.70 17.23
CA ASP A 292 -8.04 -26.44 17.54
C ASP A 292 -6.85 -25.82 16.79
N ILE A 293 -5.91 -25.23 17.54
CA ILE A 293 -4.69 -24.62 17.02
C ILE A 293 -3.85 -25.62 16.21
N GLY A 294 -3.81 -26.90 16.62
CA GLY A 294 -3.06 -27.94 15.91
C GLY A 294 -3.65 -28.25 14.54
N ALA A 295 -4.97 -28.27 14.43
CA ALA A 295 -5.66 -28.44 13.15
C ALA A 295 -5.44 -27.24 12.22
N ILE A 296 -5.50 -26.03 12.78
CA ILE A 296 -5.26 -24.77 12.04
C ILE A 296 -3.81 -24.74 11.53
N ALA A 297 -2.83 -24.93 12.42
CA ALA A 297 -1.41 -24.92 12.06
C ALA A 297 -1.03 -26.04 11.08
N GLY A 298 -1.69 -27.20 11.18
CA GLY A 298 -1.49 -28.32 10.25
C GLY A 298 -2.04 -28.05 8.84
N GLY A 299 -3.09 -27.24 8.72
CA GLY A 299 -3.71 -26.90 7.45
C GLY A 299 -3.04 -25.74 6.70
N LEU A 300 -2.30 -24.87 7.39
CA LEU A 300 -1.59 -23.71 6.80
C LEU A 300 -0.22 -24.06 6.18
N LYS A 301 0.16 -25.35 6.13
CA LYS A 301 1.35 -25.84 5.45
C LYS A 301 1.07 -26.17 3.99
#